data_AF-A0A2H3CMI9-F1
#
_entry.id   AF-A0A2H3CMI9-F1
#
_cell.length_a   1.000
_cell.length_b   1.000
_cell.length_c   1.000
_cell.angle_alpha   90.00
_cell.angle_beta   90.00
_cell.angle_gamma   90.00
#
_symmetry.space_group_name_H-M   'P 1'
#
loop_
_entity.id
_entity.type
_entity.pdbx_description
1 polymer ?
#
loop_
_entity_poly.entity_id
_entity_poly.type
_entity_poly.pdbx_seq_one_letter_code
_entity_poly.pdbx_strand_id
1 'polypeptide(L)'
;MHVAFSAKKQEARIAALEAEVDNLQRELGENEDADSIVKRHIKLLHQYNESKDAAQILIGKLALLKEVTVTQVHADLDLPTGD
;
A
#
# COMPACT_ATOMS: atom_id res chain seq x y z
N MET A 1 -29.97 -9.37 -27.75
CA MET A 1 -30.31 -7.93 -27.82
C MET A 1 -30.75 -7.51 -26.41
N HIS A 2 -30.23 -6.38 -25.91
CA HIS A 2 -30.11 -5.97 -24.51
C HIS A 2 -31.30 -6.28 -23.57
N VAL A 3 -31.00 -6.85 -22.40
CA VAL A 3 -31.93 -6.98 -21.27
C VAL A 3 -32.30 -5.57 -20.79
N ALA A 4 -33.54 -5.15 -21.05
CA ALA A 4 -34.07 -3.89 -20.57
C ALA A 4 -34.29 -3.96 -19.04
N PHE A 5 -33.25 -3.65 -18.27
CA PHE A 5 -33.43 -3.31 -16.86
C PHE A 5 -34.36 -2.09 -16.81
N SER A 6 -35.53 -2.22 -16.18
CA SER A 6 -36.50 -1.13 -16.04
C SER A 6 -35.80 0.13 -15.51
N ALA A 7 -35.92 1.26 -16.22
CA ALA A 7 -35.27 2.53 -15.89
C ALA A 7 -35.42 2.92 -14.41
N LYS A 8 -36.60 2.64 -13.82
CA LYS A 8 -36.89 2.87 -12.41
C LYS A 8 -36.00 2.08 -11.44
N LYS A 9 -35.59 0.86 -11.79
CA LYS A 9 -34.62 0.08 -11.00
C LYS A 9 -33.19 0.61 -11.15
N GLN A 10 -32.86 1.19 -12.31
CA GLN A 10 -31.55 1.81 -12.54
C GLN A 10 -31.43 3.10 -11.73
N GLU A 11 -32.46 3.95 -11.75
CA GLU A 11 -32.53 5.17 -10.93
C GLU A 11 -32.40 4.88 -9.44
N ALA A 12 -33.13 3.89 -8.93
CA ALA A 12 -33.04 3.48 -7.52
C ALA A 12 -31.64 2.97 -7.15
N ARG A 13 -30.96 2.27 -8.08
CA ARG A 13 -29.60 1.77 -7.86
C ARG A 13 -28.57 2.89 -7.91
N ILE A 14 -28.73 3.87 -8.80
CA ILE A 14 -27.87 5.06 -8.86
C ILE A 14 -27.97 5.84 -7.55
N ALA A 15 -29.20 6.14 -7.09
CA ALA A 15 -29.41 6.86 -5.84
C ALA A 15 -28.82 6.14 -4.61
N ALA A 16 -28.92 4.80 -4.58
CA ALA A 16 -28.30 4.01 -3.52
C ALA A 16 -26.76 4.10 -3.54
N LEU A 17 -26.15 4.05 -4.73
CA LEU A 17 -24.70 4.17 -4.90
C LEU A 17 -24.20 5.58 -4.56
N GLU A 18 -24.94 6.63 -4.94
CA GLU A 18 -24.61 8.01 -4.58
C GLU A 18 -24.62 8.20 -3.06
N ALA A 19 -25.64 7.68 -2.36
CA ALA A 19 -25.71 7.73 -0.90
C ALA A 19 -24.56 6.96 -0.22
N GLU A 20 -24.13 5.84 -0.81
CA GLU A 20 -22.98 5.08 -0.34
C GLU A 20 -21.67 5.85 -0.53
N VAL A 21 -21.47 6.48 -1.69
CA VAL A 21 -20.31 7.35 -1.97
C VAL A 21 -20.24 8.51 -0.98
N ASP A 22 -21.35 9.19 -0.70
CA ASP A 22 -21.40 10.29 0.26
C ASP A 22 -21.04 9.83 1.69
N ASN A 23 -21.48 8.63 2.09
CA ASN A 23 -21.14 8.06 3.39
C ASN A 23 -19.64 7.75 3.47
N LEU A 24 -19.08 7.13 2.42
CA LEU A 24 -17.66 6.79 2.35
C LEU A 24 -16.77 8.04 2.32
N GLN A 25 -17.19 9.11 1.65
CA GLN A 25 -16.47 10.40 1.67
C GLN A 25 -16.52 11.06 3.03
N ARG A 26 -17.64 10.96 3.77
CA ARG A 26 -17.71 11.44 5.15
C ARG A 26 -16.80 10.65 6.10
N GLU A 27 -16.67 9.34 5.92
CA GLU A 27 -15.74 8.52 6.70
C GLU A 27 -14.27 8.85 6.40
N LEU A 28 -13.95 9.17 5.14
CA LEU A 28 -12.60 9.51 4.72
C LEU A 28 -12.12 10.85 5.29
N GLY A 29 -13.02 11.82 5.43
CA GLY A 29 -12.72 13.17 5.90
C GLY A 29 -13.04 14.24 4.86
N GLU A 30 -13.34 15.46 5.32
CA GLU A 30 -13.69 16.56 4.42
C GLU A 30 -12.51 16.94 3.52
N ASN A 31 -12.74 16.94 2.20
CA ASN A 31 -11.77 17.27 1.15
C ASN A 31 -10.60 16.28 0.98
N GLU A 32 -10.69 15.08 1.55
CA GLU A 32 -9.72 14.02 1.31
C GLU A 32 -10.03 13.30 -0.01
N ASP A 33 -8.98 13.03 -0.79
CA ASP A 33 -9.07 12.26 -2.03
C ASP A 33 -8.54 10.85 -1.81
N ALA A 34 -9.45 9.87 -1.83
CA ALA A 34 -9.13 8.46 -1.60
C ALA A 34 -8.06 7.95 -2.56
N ASP A 35 -8.13 8.34 -3.84
CA ASP A 35 -7.20 7.87 -4.86
C ASP A 35 -5.79 8.43 -4.62
N SER A 36 -5.69 9.72 -4.27
CA SER A 36 -4.43 10.36 -3.88
C SER A 36 -3.80 9.71 -2.64
N ILE A 37 -4.60 9.41 -1.60
CA ILE A 37 -4.14 8.74 -0.38
C ILE A 37 -3.56 7.37 -0.70
N VAL A 38 -4.30 6.56 -1.45
CA VAL A 38 -3.87 5.20 -1.83
C VAL A 38 -2.62 5.27 -2.70
N LYS A 39 -2.57 6.17 -3.69
CA LYS A 39 -1.38 6.37 -4.54
C LYS A 39 -0.15 6.76 -3.73
N ARG A 40 -0.31 7.68 -2.76
CA ARG A 40 0.78 8.07 -1.86
C ARG A 40 1.25 6.88 -1.02
N HIS A 41 0.33 6.09 -0.48
CA HIS A 41 0.66 4.91 0.30
C HIS A 41 1.44 3.87 -0.52
N ILE A 42 0.97 3.54 -1.72
CA ILE A 42 1.65 2.61 -2.64
C ILE A 42 3.07 3.09 -2.96
N LYS A 43 3.23 4.39 -3.24
CA LYS A 43 4.55 4.98 -3.52
C LYS A 43 5.50 4.83 -2.34
N LEU A 44 5.06 5.14 -1.12
CA LEU A 44 5.88 5.00 0.08
C LEU A 44 6.26 3.54 0.33
N LEU A 45 5.32 2.61 0.14
CA LEU A 45 5.57 1.18 0.31
C LEU A 45 6.62 0.66 -0.68
N HIS A 46 6.55 1.07 -1.95
CA HIS A 46 7.58 0.74 -2.94
C HIS A 46 8.95 1.33 -2.58
N GLN A 47 9.01 2.58 -2.15
CA GLN A 47 10.27 3.22 -1.72
C GLN A 47 10.89 2.53 -0.51
N TYR A 48 10.07 2.13 0.47
CA TYR A 48 10.51 1.36 1.62
C TYR A 48 11.10 0.03 1.18
N ASN A 49 10.36 -0.76 0.38
CA ASN A 49 10.83 -2.06 -0.09
C ASN A 49 12.11 -1.96 -0.91
N GLU A 50 12.20 -1.00 -1.83
CA GLU A 50 13.40 -0.80 -2.65
C GLU A 50 14.64 -0.45 -1.79
N SER A 51 14.46 0.43 -0.80
CA SER A 51 15.53 0.80 0.13
C SER A 51 15.95 -0.37 1.01
N LYS A 52 14.98 -1.13 1.52
CA LYS A 52 15.20 -2.33 2.32
C LYS A 52 15.95 -3.40 1.52
N ASP A 53 15.52 -3.69 0.30
CA ASP A 53 16.15 -4.69 -0.55
C ASP A 53 17.59 -4.29 -0.91
N ALA A 54 17.82 -3.02 -1.25
CA ALA A 54 19.16 -2.50 -1.50
C ALA A 54 20.06 -2.65 -0.26
N ALA A 55 19.55 -2.31 0.93
CA ALA A 55 20.27 -2.50 2.19
C ALA A 55 20.59 -3.98 2.44
N GLN A 56 19.62 -4.88 2.25
CA GLN A 56 19.80 -6.31 2.47
C GLN A 56 20.85 -6.92 1.53
N ILE A 57 20.90 -6.46 0.27
CA ILE A 57 21.95 -6.84 -0.69
C ILE A 57 23.33 -6.42 -0.17
N LEU A 58 23.46 -5.18 0.33
CA LEU A 58 24.71 -4.67 0.86
C LEU A 58 25.14 -5.44 2.12
N ILE A 59 24.21 -5.73 3.03
CA ILE A 59 24.46 -6.54 4.23
C ILE A 59 24.93 -7.94 3.83
N GLY A 60 24.28 -8.57 2.84
CA GLY A 60 24.70 -9.88 2.33
C GLY A 60 26.12 -9.86 1.76
N LYS A 61 26.48 -8.84 0.98
CA LYS A 61 27.85 -8.66 0.48
C LYS A 61 28.86 -8.43 1.61
N LEU A 62 28.49 -7.65 2.61
CA LEU A 62 29.35 -7.39 3.77
C LEU A 62 29.59 -8.66 4.59
N ALA A 63 28.54 -9.47 4.80
CA ALA A 63 28.63 -10.75 5.47
C ALA A 63 29.59 -11.70 4.75
N LEU A 64 29.50 -11.79 3.42
CA LEU A 64 30.41 -12.58 2.59
C LEU A 64 31.87 -12.11 2.72
N LEU A 65 32.12 -10.80 2.65
CA LEU A 65 33.48 -10.24 2.77
C LEU A 65 34.11 -10.47 4.15
N LYS A 66 33.28 -10.53 5.20
CA LYS A 66 33.71 -10.77 6.58
C LYS A 66 33.71 -12.25 6.97
N GLU A 67 33.26 -13.14 6.08
CA GLU A 67 33.06 -14.58 6.36
C GLU A 67 32.15 -14.84 7.58
N VAL A 68 31.16 -13.97 7.80
CA VAL A 68 30.17 -14.09 8.88
C VAL A 68 28.77 -14.27 8.31
N THR A 69 27.81 -14.61 9.18
CA THR A 69 26.40 -14.68 8.78
C THR A 69 25.77 -13.29 8.71
N VAL A 70 24.71 -13.15 7.92
CA VAL A 70 23.90 -11.92 7.86
C VAL A 70 23.40 -11.53 9.26
N THR A 71 22.92 -12.50 10.06
CA THR A 71 22.46 -12.25 11.43
C THR A 71 23.55 -11.64 12.31
N GLN A 72 24.81 -12.09 12.16
CA GLN A 72 25.93 -11.50 12.89
C GLN A 72 26.18 -10.05 12.46
N VAL A 73 26.09 -9.73 11.16
CA VAL A 73 26.20 -8.34 10.68
C VAL A 73 25.09 -7.47 11.25
N HIS A 74 23.85 -7.98 11.36
CA HIS A 74 22.76 -7.25 12.01
C HIS A 74 23.08 -6.99 13.50
N ALA A 75 23.59 -7.98 14.23
CA ALA A 75 23.98 -7.80 15.63
C ALA A 75 25.15 -6.80 15.79
N ASP A 76 26.17 -6.89 14.94
CA ASP A 76 27.36 -6.03 14.98
C ASP A 76 27.04 -4.56 14.68
N LEU A 77 26.02 -4.31 13.87
CA LEU A 77 25.58 -2.98 13.44
C LEU A 77 24.33 -2.48 14.17
N ASP A 78 23.83 -3.23 15.16
CA ASP A 78 22.59 -2.95 15.90
C ASP A 78 21.37 -2.73 14.97
N LEU A 79 21.27 -3.57 13.94
CA LEU A 79 20.18 -3.54 12.96
C LEU A 79 19.07 -4.53 13.34
N PRO A 80 17.79 -4.16 13.14
CA PRO A 80 16.67 -5.07 13.36
C PRO A 80 16.74 -6.24 12.38
N THR A 81 16.37 -7.44 12.85
CA THR A 81 16.35 -8.68 12.05
C THR A 81 14.98 -8.97 11.41
N GLY A 82 13.98 -8.14 11.70
CA GLY A 82 12.63 -8.18 11.12
C GLY A 82 12.24 -6.84 10.51
N ASP A 83 11.06 -6.83 9.87
CA ASP A 83 10.35 -5.59 9.52
C ASP A 83 9.87 -4.84 10.77
#